data_AF-A0A7V6B546-F1
#
_entry.id   AF-A0A7V6B546-F1
#
_cell.length_a   1.000
_cell.length_b   1.000
_cell.length_c   1.000
_cell.angle_alpha   90.00
_cell.angle_beta   90.00
_cell.angle_gamma   90.00
#
_symmetry.space_group_name_H-M   'P 1'
#
loop_
_entity.id
_entity.type
_entity.pdbx_description
1 polymer ?
#
loop_
_entity_poly.entity_id
_entity_poly.type
_entity_poly.pdbx_seq_one_letter_code
_entity_poly.pdbx_strand_id
1 'polypeptide(L)'
;MRTWGALILLFFLLCGCATLKGTGKDYAKKSKHVYACYYLALASKEKPEDKEVQTLLENETRVALEGILKDYDEQAQQGMAFEALGTALHLDDMVLFLKDYGVGHVSEDEAGSKVDEALGSARKKALEEADRAIASGKGGKETLAVLRRAMALLPKDKDILHRYESLRKALTKNVVAKFSCNNDQLCKKVMDKVIHKVTEVRRELMNIVTEREQKKVNAKLTIALEDIHLVDTDWKLVDKGVATAQVPKYDKFMQPMKDARGLPIFETVSASYAIYARETSATVVLSFAVDDLVGRGTTILADRVTRTKTDRASFYEFSGDERALAMRPDITQHGTNQMPPRQPEDLLEEASMDAGTAIAEAVLSKVEY
;
A
#
# COMPACT_ATOMS: atom_id res chain seq x y z
N MET A 1 0.04 -33.49 36.36
CA MET A 1 0.13 -32.56 35.21
C MET A 1 1.48 -31.82 35.15
N ARG A 2 2.63 -32.52 35.22
CA ARG A 2 3.97 -31.89 35.09
C ARG A 2 4.87 -32.53 34.03
N THR A 3 4.44 -33.64 33.43
CA THR A 3 5.21 -34.41 32.43
C THR A 3 4.86 -34.05 30.97
N TRP A 4 3.70 -33.43 30.73
CA TRP A 4 3.25 -33.06 29.39
C TRP A 4 3.86 -31.73 28.88
N GLY A 5 4.20 -30.81 29.78
CA GLY A 5 4.85 -29.54 29.42
C GLY A 5 6.29 -29.73 28.90
N ALA A 6 7.01 -30.73 29.41
CA ALA A 6 8.38 -31.03 28.97
C ALA A 6 8.41 -31.65 27.55
N LEU A 7 7.39 -32.42 27.17
CA LEU A 7 7.30 -33.04 25.84
C LEU A 7 6.98 -32.01 24.74
N ILE A 8 6.16 -30.99 25.04
CA ILE A 8 5.86 -29.91 24.08
C ILE A 8 7.06 -28.97 23.91
N LEU A 9 7.79 -28.67 25.00
CA LEU A 9 9.04 -27.90 24.92
C LEU A 9 10.16 -28.66 24.17
N LEU A 10 10.25 -29.99 24.33
CA LEU A 10 11.14 -30.82 23.52
C LEU A 10 10.71 -30.87 22.04
N PHE A 11 9.41 -30.86 21.75
CA PHE A 11 8.92 -30.83 20.37
C PHE A 11 9.21 -29.48 19.67
N PHE A 12 9.08 -28.36 20.39
CA PHE A 12 9.50 -27.04 19.89
C PHE A 12 11.01 -26.87 19.76
N LEU A 13 11.82 -27.58 20.57
CA LEU A 13 13.27 -27.66 20.41
C LEU A 13 13.71 -28.61 19.27
N LEU A 14 12.89 -29.61 18.94
CA LEU A 14 13.13 -30.56 17.83
C LEU A 14 12.63 -30.05 16.47
N CYS A 15 11.66 -29.14 16.44
CA CYS A 15 11.34 -28.33 15.25
C CYS A 15 12.40 -27.23 15.08
N GLY A 16 13.62 -27.68 14.75
CA GLY A 16 14.81 -26.85 14.70
C GLY A 16 14.62 -25.57 13.89
N CYS A 17 15.17 -24.47 14.41
CA CYS A 17 15.41 -23.27 13.63
C CYS A 17 16.04 -23.67 12.30
N ALA A 18 15.40 -23.31 11.19
CA ALA A 18 15.87 -23.67 9.86
C ALA A 18 17.31 -23.16 9.70
N THR A 19 18.27 -24.08 9.60
CA THR A 19 19.67 -23.72 9.38
C THR A 19 19.87 -23.37 7.91
N LEU A 20 20.78 -22.44 7.60
CA LEU A 20 21.05 -22.04 6.21
C LEU A 20 21.39 -23.25 5.31
N LYS A 21 22.20 -24.19 5.83
CA LYS A 21 22.49 -25.48 5.18
C LYS A 21 21.24 -26.31 4.93
N GLY A 22 20.36 -26.44 5.93
CA GLY A 22 19.09 -27.18 5.80
C GLY A 22 18.15 -26.56 4.78
N THR A 23 17.97 -25.24 4.83
CA THR A 23 17.16 -24.48 3.89
C THR A 23 17.70 -24.58 2.46
N GLY A 24 19.02 -24.45 2.28
CA GLY A 24 19.68 -24.63 0.98
C GLY A 24 19.41 -26.02 0.38
N LYS A 25 19.55 -27.09 1.17
CA LYS A 25 19.20 -28.46 0.76
C LYS A 25 17.73 -28.62 0.37
N ASP A 26 16.83 -27.99 1.10
CA ASP A 26 15.39 -28.08 0.80
C ASP A 26 15.01 -27.35 -0.49
N TYR A 27 15.69 -26.24 -0.81
CA TYR A 27 15.53 -25.57 -2.11
C TYR A 27 16.12 -26.39 -3.25
N ALA A 28 17.31 -26.99 -3.07
CA ALA A 28 17.93 -27.88 -4.05
C ALA A 28 17.00 -29.06 -4.40
N LYS A 29 16.42 -29.72 -3.39
CA LYS A 29 15.46 -30.83 -3.58
C LYS A 29 14.19 -30.43 -4.35
N LYS A 30 13.81 -29.15 -4.31
CA LYS A 30 12.66 -28.60 -5.02
C LYS A 30 13.03 -28.03 -6.39
N SER A 31 14.24 -28.32 -6.89
CA SER A 31 14.79 -27.79 -8.15
C SER A 31 14.84 -26.25 -8.19
N LYS A 32 14.95 -25.61 -7.02
CA LYS A 32 15.07 -24.15 -6.89
C LYS A 32 16.53 -23.76 -6.71
N HIS A 33 17.34 -24.09 -7.71
CA HIS A 33 18.81 -24.04 -7.65
C HIS A 33 19.38 -22.65 -7.34
N VAL A 34 18.81 -21.58 -7.90
CA VAL A 34 19.20 -20.19 -7.59
C VAL A 34 19.03 -19.87 -6.10
N TYR A 35 17.87 -20.20 -5.52
CA TYR A 35 17.63 -20.01 -4.09
C TYR A 35 18.53 -20.91 -3.24
N ALA A 36 18.76 -22.15 -3.65
CA ALA A 36 19.67 -23.07 -2.98
C ALA A 36 21.08 -22.46 -2.88
N CYS A 37 21.58 -21.88 -3.97
CA CYS A 37 22.88 -21.21 -4.02
C CYS A 37 22.99 -20.07 -3.01
N TYR A 38 22.00 -19.18 -2.91
CA TYR A 38 22.02 -18.08 -1.93
C TYR A 38 22.17 -18.58 -0.49
N TYR A 39 21.38 -19.59 -0.09
CA TYR A 39 21.45 -20.15 1.26
C TYR A 39 22.73 -20.95 1.52
N LEU A 40 23.21 -21.70 0.53
CA LEU A 40 24.44 -22.49 0.65
C LEU A 40 25.69 -21.60 0.65
N ALA A 41 25.71 -20.50 -0.09
CA ALA A 41 26.79 -19.51 -0.07
C ALA A 41 26.92 -18.87 1.31
N LEU A 42 25.79 -18.43 1.90
CA LEU A 42 25.78 -17.92 3.27
C LEU A 42 26.23 -18.98 4.29
N ALA A 43 25.76 -20.23 4.16
CA ALA A 43 26.19 -21.33 5.01
C ALA A 43 27.70 -21.63 4.87
N SER A 44 28.25 -21.55 3.66
CA SER A 44 29.68 -21.75 3.37
C SER A 44 30.52 -20.65 4.00
N LYS A 45 30.01 -19.42 4.06
CA LYS A 45 30.67 -18.30 4.73
C LYS A 45 30.67 -18.46 6.25
N GLU A 46 29.59 -18.97 6.84
CA GLU A 46 29.51 -19.24 8.28
C GLU A 46 30.43 -20.38 8.72
N LYS A 47 30.60 -21.41 7.89
CA LYS A 47 31.43 -22.60 8.17
C LYS A 47 32.27 -22.99 6.95
N PRO A 48 33.38 -22.29 6.68
CA PRO A 48 34.22 -22.51 5.49
C PRO A 48 34.82 -23.91 5.40
N GLU A 49 34.97 -24.62 6.52
CA GLU A 49 35.48 -25.99 6.59
C GLU A 49 34.43 -27.07 6.29
N ASP A 50 33.14 -26.73 6.17
CA ASP A 50 32.07 -27.69 5.86
C ASP A 50 32.10 -28.07 4.37
N LYS A 51 32.93 -29.08 4.06
CA LYS A 51 33.09 -29.64 2.69
C LYS A 51 31.79 -30.06 2.05
N GLU A 52 30.80 -30.49 2.82
CA GLU A 52 29.50 -30.90 2.28
C GLU A 52 28.72 -29.69 1.76
N VAL A 53 28.77 -28.57 2.48
CA VAL A 53 28.15 -27.30 2.03
C VAL A 53 28.86 -26.77 0.78
N GLN A 54 30.19 -26.80 0.75
CA GLN A 54 30.96 -26.39 -0.43
C GLN A 54 30.64 -27.24 -1.66
N THR A 55 30.63 -28.56 -1.52
CA THR A 55 30.32 -29.48 -2.62
C THR A 55 28.87 -29.28 -3.12
N LEU A 56 27.93 -29.06 -2.21
CA LEU A 56 26.54 -28.76 -2.59
C LEU A 56 26.45 -27.40 -3.29
N LEU A 57 27.12 -26.37 -2.77
CA LEU A 57 27.15 -25.05 -3.39
C LEU A 57 27.69 -25.10 -4.81
N GLU A 58 28.81 -25.78 -5.05
CA GLU A 58 29.40 -25.93 -6.39
C GLU A 58 28.45 -26.65 -7.36
N ASN A 59 27.80 -27.73 -6.91
CA ASN A 59 26.86 -28.47 -7.74
C ASN A 59 25.63 -27.63 -8.10
N GLU A 60 25.02 -26.98 -7.10
CA GLU A 60 23.84 -26.15 -7.30
C GLU A 60 24.18 -24.91 -8.14
N THR A 61 25.38 -24.35 -7.98
CA THR A 61 25.89 -23.24 -8.78
C THR A 61 25.91 -23.62 -10.25
N ARG A 62 26.53 -24.75 -10.59
CA ARG A 62 26.59 -25.20 -11.98
C ARG A 62 25.19 -25.36 -12.58
N VAL A 63 24.29 -26.04 -11.87
CA VAL A 63 22.92 -26.27 -12.36
C VAL A 63 22.15 -24.95 -12.50
N ALA A 64 22.32 -24.01 -11.56
CA ALA A 64 21.67 -22.70 -11.62
C ALA A 64 22.17 -21.88 -12.81
N LEU A 65 23.49 -21.79 -13.01
CA LEU A 65 24.09 -21.02 -14.10
C LEU A 65 23.78 -21.62 -15.47
N GLU A 66 23.85 -22.96 -15.61
CA GLU A 66 23.42 -23.65 -16.83
C GLU A 66 21.93 -23.41 -17.14
N GLY A 67 21.08 -23.39 -16.12
CA GLY A 67 19.65 -23.07 -16.26
C GLY A 67 19.43 -21.64 -16.74
N ILE A 68 20.08 -20.66 -16.11
CA ILE A 68 19.95 -19.24 -16.49
C ILE A 68 20.49 -19.00 -17.91
N LEU A 69 21.63 -19.60 -18.27
CA LEU A 69 22.20 -19.51 -19.62
C LEU A 69 21.27 -20.11 -20.67
N LYS A 70 20.68 -21.26 -20.37
CA LYS A 70 19.70 -21.90 -21.26
C LYS A 70 18.46 -21.03 -21.45
N ASP A 71 17.91 -20.48 -20.36
CA ASP A 71 16.76 -19.57 -20.43
C ASP A 71 17.09 -18.31 -21.25
N TYR A 72 18.30 -17.76 -21.09
CA TYR A 72 18.79 -16.65 -21.91
C TYR A 72 18.83 -17.03 -23.40
N ASP A 73 19.45 -18.16 -23.75
CA ASP A 73 19.60 -18.58 -25.14
C ASP A 73 18.23 -18.84 -25.79
N GLU A 74 17.29 -19.45 -25.07
CA GLU A 74 15.91 -19.65 -25.54
C GLU A 74 15.18 -18.31 -25.78
N GLN A 75 15.29 -17.36 -24.85
CA GLN A 75 14.67 -16.04 -24.99
C GLN A 75 15.30 -15.23 -26.13
N ALA A 76 16.62 -15.30 -26.29
CA ALA A 76 17.35 -14.65 -27.37
C ALA A 76 16.95 -15.23 -28.74
N GLN A 77 16.87 -16.56 -28.87
CA GLN A 77 16.42 -17.24 -30.09
C GLN A 77 14.98 -16.88 -30.48
N GLN A 78 14.11 -16.64 -29.49
CA GLN A 78 12.72 -16.24 -29.70
C GLN A 78 12.56 -14.72 -29.97
N GLY A 79 13.63 -13.93 -29.96
CA GLY A 79 13.57 -12.48 -30.16
C GLY A 79 12.95 -11.70 -28.99
N MET A 80 12.90 -12.32 -27.79
CA MET A 80 12.41 -11.71 -26.56
C MET A 80 13.50 -10.86 -25.91
N ALA A 81 13.89 -9.78 -26.60
CA ALA A 81 15.10 -9.03 -26.26
C ALA A 81 15.11 -8.37 -24.86
N PHE A 82 13.95 -8.00 -24.31
CA PHE A 82 13.89 -7.40 -22.96
C PHE A 82 13.99 -8.48 -21.87
N GLU A 83 13.34 -9.62 -22.09
CA GLU A 83 13.40 -10.80 -21.25
C GLU A 83 14.83 -11.35 -21.22
N ALA A 84 15.45 -11.50 -22.39
CA ALA A 84 16.85 -11.92 -22.51
C ALA A 84 17.82 -11.00 -21.76
N LEU A 85 17.62 -9.66 -21.85
CA LEU A 85 18.41 -8.71 -21.07
C LEU A 85 18.21 -8.88 -19.55
N GLY A 86 16.97 -9.10 -19.10
CA GLY A 86 16.70 -9.39 -17.69
C GLY A 86 17.41 -10.66 -17.19
N THR A 87 17.39 -11.72 -17.99
CA THR A 87 18.06 -12.99 -17.67
C THR A 87 19.58 -12.86 -17.69
N ALA A 88 20.15 -12.10 -18.64
CA ALA A 88 21.59 -11.83 -18.70
C ALA A 88 22.07 -11.00 -17.50
N LEU A 89 21.32 -9.97 -17.09
CA LEU A 89 21.62 -9.22 -15.87
C LEU A 89 21.54 -10.11 -14.62
N HIS A 90 20.55 -11.01 -14.56
CA HIS A 90 20.46 -11.97 -13.46
C HIS A 90 21.64 -12.94 -13.42
N LEU A 91 22.14 -13.38 -14.58
CA LEU A 91 23.35 -14.20 -14.69
C LEU A 91 24.57 -13.47 -14.13
N ASP A 92 24.77 -12.21 -14.54
CA ASP A 92 25.88 -11.36 -14.09
C ASP A 92 25.84 -11.14 -12.57
N ASP A 93 24.68 -10.75 -12.03
CA ASP A 93 24.46 -10.61 -10.59
C ASP A 93 24.77 -11.91 -9.82
N MET A 94 24.36 -13.05 -10.36
CA MET A 94 24.58 -14.35 -9.74
C MET A 94 26.07 -14.73 -9.75
N VAL A 95 26.77 -14.49 -10.85
CA VAL A 95 28.21 -14.75 -10.99
C VAL A 95 29.01 -13.88 -10.02
N LEU A 96 28.72 -12.58 -9.94
CA LEU A 96 29.33 -11.65 -8.99
C LEU A 96 29.09 -12.11 -7.55
N PHE A 97 27.84 -12.44 -7.21
CA PHE A 97 27.48 -12.97 -5.90
C PHE A 97 28.28 -14.24 -5.57
N LEU A 98 28.34 -15.23 -6.47
CA LEU A 98 29.02 -16.49 -6.19
C LEU A 98 30.54 -16.32 -6.05
N LYS A 99 31.14 -15.41 -6.82
CA LYS A 99 32.56 -15.07 -6.71
C LYS A 99 32.89 -14.45 -5.35
N ASP A 100 32.04 -13.53 -4.86
CA ASP A 100 32.19 -12.92 -3.53
C ASP A 100 32.16 -13.96 -2.38
N TYR A 101 31.54 -15.11 -2.63
CA TYR A 101 31.47 -16.23 -1.68
C TYR A 101 32.47 -17.37 -1.98
N GLY A 102 33.45 -17.12 -2.85
CA GLY A 102 34.61 -17.99 -3.06
C GLY A 102 34.39 -19.14 -4.05
N VAL A 103 33.32 -19.09 -4.86
CA VAL A 103 33.10 -20.10 -5.91
C VAL A 103 33.96 -19.76 -7.13
N GLY A 104 35.11 -20.43 -7.28
CA GLY A 104 36.17 -20.00 -8.21
C GLY A 104 36.00 -20.36 -9.69
N HIS A 105 34.95 -21.08 -10.09
CA HIS A 105 34.75 -21.53 -11.47
C HIS A 105 33.73 -20.69 -12.25
N VAL A 106 33.22 -19.60 -11.67
CA VAL A 106 32.26 -18.70 -12.33
C VAL A 106 33.00 -17.71 -13.25
N SER A 107 32.48 -17.48 -14.45
CA SER A 107 33.09 -16.64 -15.48
C SER A 107 32.36 -15.30 -15.59
N GLU A 108 32.96 -14.24 -15.03
CA GLU A 108 32.44 -12.85 -15.18
C GLU A 108 32.46 -12.40 -16.63
N ASP A 109 33.50 -12.76 -17.39
CA ASP A 109 33.65 -12.36 -18.79
C ASP A 109 32.51 -12.96 -19.64
N GLU A 110 32.11 -14.21 -19.38
CA GLU A 110 31.01 -14.86 -20.08
C GLU A 110 29.67 -14.19 -19.74
N ALA A 111 29.40 -13.92 -18.46
CA ALA A 111 28.17 -13.24 -18.04
C ALA A 111 28.10 -11.81 -18.59
N GLY A 112 29.19 -11.05 -18.51
CA GLY A 112 29.30 -9.71 -19.07
C GLY A 112 29.09 -9.68 -20.60
N SER A 113 29.67 -10.64 -21.33
CA SER A 113 29.43 -10.76 -22.78
C SER A 113 27.96 -10.99 -23.11
N LYS A 114 27.24 -11.79 -22.30
CA LYS A 114 25.80 -12.03 -22.48
C LYS A 114 24.98 -10.77 -22.20
N VAL A 115 25.37 -9.98 -21.20
CA VAL A 115 24.75 -8.67 -20.94
C VAL A 115 24.94 -7.72 -22.14
N ASP A 116 26.14 -7.64 -22.70
CA ASP A 116 26.43 -6.78 -23.84
C ASP A 116 25.65 -7.17 -25.10
N GLU A 117 25.57 -8.47 -25.41
CA GLU A 117 24.75 -9.03 -26.50
C GLU A 117 23.26 -8.68 -26.33
N ALA A 118 22.73 -8.94 -25.13
CA ALA A 118 21.32 -8.71 -24.81
C ALA A 118 20.99 -7.21 -24.86
N LEU A 119 21.89 -6.37 -24.35
CA LEU A 119 21.73 -4.93 -24.33
C LEU A 119 21.72 -4.35 -25.75
N GLY A 120 22.58 -4.84 -26.65
CA GLY A 120 22.55 -4.48 -28.06
C GLY A 120 21.20 -4.80 -28.71
N SER A 121 20.68 -6.00 -28.46
CA SER A 121 19.40 -6.46 -28.98
C SER A 121 18.21 -5.67 -28.40
N ALA A 122 18.20 -5.44 -27.09
CA ALA A 122 17.16 -4.68 -26.39
C ALA A 122 17.12 -3.22 -26.86
N ARG A 123 18.28 -2.59 -27.06
CA ARG A 123 18.39 -1.23 -27.61
C ARG A 123 17.77 -1.14 -29.00
N LYS A 124 18.11 -2.08 -29.89
CA LYS A 124 17.55 -2.13 -31.24
C LYS A 124 16.03 -2.32 -31.21
N LYS A 125 15.53 -3.25 -30.40
CA LYS A 125 14.09 -3.49 -30.25
C LYS A 125 13.35 -2.26 -29.68
N ALA A 126 13.93 -1.58 -28.71
CA ALA A 126 13.33 -0.38 -28.12
C ALA A 126 13.23 0.78 -29.13
N LEU A 127 14.25 0.96 -29.98
CA LEU A 127 14.21 1.91 -31.09
C LEU A 127 13.12 1.56 -32.09
N GLU A 128 13.06 0.30 -32.54
CA GLU A 128 12.04 -0.17 -33.49
C GLU A 128 10.62 -0.02 -32.94
N GLU A 129 10.41 -0.32 -31.65
CA GLU A 129 9.12 -0.11 -30.99
C GLU A 129 8.76 1.39 -30.91
N ALA A 130 9.73 2.25 -30.59
CA ALA A 130 9.52 3.70 -30.53
C ALA A 130 9.16 4.28 -31.89
N ASP A 131 9.90 3.92 -32.94
CA ASP A 131 9.63 4.34 -34.32
C ASP A 131 8.26 3.84 -34.79
N ARG A 132 7.91 2.59 -34.47
CA ARG A 132 6.59 2.03 -34.78
C ARG A 132 5.48 2.75 -34.03
N ALA A 133 5.66 3.06 -32.75
CA ALA A 133 4.65 3.78 -31.96
C ALA A 133 4.38 5.17 -32.56
N ILE A 134 5.44 5.89 -32.95
CA ILE A 134 5.34 7.19 -33.63
C ILE A 134 4.64 7.05 -35.00
N ALA A 135 5.09 6.10 -35.82
CA ALA A 135 4.57 5.93 -37.19
C ALA A 135 3.12 5.43 -37.23
N SER A 136 2.72 4.59 -36.27
CA SER A 136 1.37 4.04 -36.20
C SER A 136 0.32 5.02 -35.71
N GLY A 137 0.72 6.20 -35.22
CA GLY A 137 -0.21 7.17 -34.64
C GLY A 137 -0.96 6.61 -33.42
N LYS A 138 -0.40 5.61 -32.73
CA LYS A 138 -0.90 5.16 -31.43
C LYS A 138 -0.97 6.37 -30.50
N GLY A 139 -1.95 6.37 -29.59
CA GLY A 139 -2.18 7.45 -28.64
C GLY A 139 -0.89 7.99 -28.03
N GLY A 140 -0.87 9.31 -27.76
CA GLY A 140 0.33 9.99 -27.32
C GLY A 140 0.94 9.37 -26.05
N LYS A 141 0.10 8.82 -25.17
CA LYS A 141 0.50 8.17 -23.91
C LYS A 141 1.24 6.85 -24.14
N GLU A 142 0.71 5.96 -24.98
CA GLU A 142 1.37 4.70 -25.32
C GLU A 142 2.72 4.98 -25.97
N THR A 143 2.77 5.96 -26.87
CA THR A 143 4.00 6.38 -27.53
C THR A 143 5.01 6.93 -26.53
N LEU A 144 4.56 7.72 -25.54
CA LEU A 144 5.43 8.24 -24.47
C LEU A 144 6.00 7.12 -23.58
N ALA A 145 5.18 6.10 -23.24
CA ALA A 145 5.64 4.95 -22.46
C ALA A 145 6.72 4.15 -23.19
N VAL A 146 6.55 3.94 -24.50
CA VAL A 146 7.56 3.27 -25.33
C VAL A 146 8.84 4.10 -25.42
N LEU A 147 8.73 5.42 -25.63
CA LEU A 147 9.89 6.33 -25.66
C LEU A 147 10.64 6.36 -24.32
N ARG A 148 9.93 6.27 -23.19
CA ARG A 148 10.57 6.20 -21.87
C ARG A 148 11.41 4.93 -21.70
N ARG A 149 10.90 3.78 -22.16
CA ARG A 149 11.67 2.51 -22.16
C ARG A 149 12.89 2.62 -23.06
N ALA A 150 12.74 3.21 -24.25
CA ALA A 150 13.86 3.45 -25.15
C ALA A 150 14.92 4.35 -24.50
N MET A 151 14.53 5.45 -23.84
CA MET A 151 15.45 6.31 -23.09
C MET A 151 16.19 5.60 -21.96
N ALA A 152 15.53 4.67 -21.25
CA ALA A 152 16.19 3.92 -20.18
C ALA A 152 17.34 3.06 -20.72
N LEU A 153 17.19 2.50 -21.94
CA LEU A 153 18.20 1.69 -22.60
C LEU A 153 19.22 2.51 -23.40
N LEU A 154 18.83 3.71 -23.83
CA LEU A 154 19.58 4.64 -24.68
C LEU A 154 19.59 6.07 -24.09
N PRO A 155 20.11 6.27 -22.86
CA PRO A 155 20.01 7.56 -22.17
C PRO A 155 20.82 8.68 -22.81
N LYS A 156 21.76 8.36 -23.71
CA LYS A 156 22.60 9.32 -24.43
C LYS A 156 22.12 9.60 -25.86
N ASP A 157 21.08 8.91 -26.32
CA ASP A 157 20.53 9.11 -27.65
C ASP A 157 19.73 10.42 -27.70
N LYS A 158 20.30 11.41 -28.39
CA LYS A 158 19.72 12.76 -28.47
C LYS A 158 18.39 12.78 -29.21
N ASP A 159 18.19 11.89 -30.17
CA ASP A 159 16.99 11.87 -31.01
C ASP A 159 15.81 11.31 -30.22
N ILE A 160 16.01 10.22 -29.48
CA ILE A 160 14.97 9.66 -28.59
C ILE A 160 14.63 10.67 -27.49
N LEU A 161 15.64 11.27 -26.86
CA LEU A 161 15.45 12.30 -25.84
C LEU A 161 14.62 13.47 -26.37
N HIS A 162 14.96 13.98 -27.56
CA HIS A 162 14.23 15.07 -28.19
C HIS A 162 12.77 14.68 -28.49
N ARG A 163 12.54 13.50 -29.10
CA ARG A 163 11.19 13.01 -29.41
C ARG A 163 10.33 12.83 -28.16
N TYR A 164 10.89 12.25 -27.10
CA TYR A 164 10.24 12.13 -25.81
C TYR A 164 9.88 13.50 -25.24
N GLU A 165 10.84 14.43 -25.19
CA GLU A 165 10.61 15.78 -24.65
C GLU A 165 9.56 16.57 -25.45
N SER A 166 9.59 16.47 -26.78
CA SER A 166 8.58 17.09 -27.65
C SER A 166 7.19 16.51 -27.39
N LEU A 167 7.05 15.19 -27.34
CA LEU A 167 5.77 14.53 -27.09
C LEU A 167 5.27 14.81 -25.67
N ARG A 168 6.16 14.71 -24.67
CA ARG A 168 5.87 15.08 -23.28
C ARG A 168 5.30 16.48 -23.22
N LYS A 169 5.99 17.48 -23.77
CA LYS A 169 5.55 18.89 -23.77
C LYS A 169 4.21 19.08 -24.47
N ALA A 170 3.95 18.37 -25.56
CA ALA A 170 2.68 18.44 -26.27
C ALA A 170 1.52 17.85 -25.44
N LEU A 171 1.78 16.79 -24.68
CA LEU A 171 0.80 16.14 -23.80
C LEU A 171 0.66 16.84 -22.45
N THR A 172 1.67 17.59 -22.00
CA THR A 172 1.63 18.28 -20.71
C THR A 172 0.52 19.34 -20.70
N LYS A 173 -0.41 19.19 -19.75
CA LYS A 173 -1.40 20.23 -19.45
C LYS A 173 -0.86 21.13 -18.33
N ASN A 174 -0.71 22.41 -18.62
CA ASN A 174 -0.45 23.45 -17.63
C ASN A 174 -1.81 23.93 -17.10
N VAL A 175 -2.13 23.52 -15.88
CA VAL A 175 -3.42 23.73 -15.24
C VAL A 175 -3.32 24.90 -14.25
N VAL A 176 -4.25 25.85 -14.35
CA VAL A 176 -4.52 26.79 -13.26
C VAL A 176 -5.65 26.21 -12.41
N ALA A 177 -5.37 25.98 -11.13
CA ALA A 177 -6.39 25.62 -10.16
C ALA A 177 -6.99 26.91 -9.55
N LYS A 178 -8.31 27.05 -9.60
CA LYS A 178 -9.08 28.10 -8.93
C LYS A 178 -10.05 27.45 -7.96
N PHE A 179 -10.04 27.91 -6.72
CA PHE A 179 -11.00 27.51 -5.71
C PHE A 179 -11.91 28.68 -5.37
N SER A 180 -13.22 28.45 -5.28
CA SER A 180 -14.21 29.45 -4.88
C SER A 180 -14.97 28.96 -3.65
N CYS A 181 -14.88 29.69 -2.55
CA CYS A 181 -15.62 29.35 -1.33
C CYS A 181 -15.69 30.53 -0.34
N ASN A 182 -16.54 30.36 0.67
CA ASN A 182 -16.70 31.29 1.79
C ASN A 182 -15.83 30.94 3.03
N ASN A 183 -14.99 29.89 2.96
CA ASN A 183 -14.11 29.45 4.06
C ASN A 183 -12.66 29.27 3.59
N ASP A 184 -11.88 30.36 3.62
CA ASP A 184 -10.53 30.42 3.04
C ASP A 184 -9.58 29.33 3.56
N GLN A 185 -9.66 28.98 4.85
CA GLN A 185 -8.78 27.97 5.45
C GLN A 185 -9.06 26.57 4.90
N LEU A 186 -10.35 26.18 4.87
CA LEU A 186 -10.77 24.89 4.33
C LEU A 186 -10.38 24.76 2.87
N CYS A 187 -10.57 25.85 2.12
CA CYS A 187 -10.33 25.89 0.69
C CYS A 187 -8.87 25.81 0.34
N LYS A 188 -8.01 26.47 1.12
CA LYS A 188 -6.58 26.31 0.99
C LYS A 188 -6.17 24.85 1.24
N LYS A 189 -6.69 24.19 2.28
CA LYS A 189 -6.35 22.78 2.57
C LYS A 189 -6.79 21.83 1.46
N VAL A 190 -8.03 21.95 0.98
CA VAL A 190 -8.55 21.11 -0.11
C VAL A 190 -7.75 21.36 -1.39
N MET A 191 -7.52 22.63 -1.74
CA MET A 191 -6.75 23.00 -2.92
C MET A 191 -5.31 22.48 -2.83
N ASP A 192 -4.63 22.66 -1.71
CA ASP A 192 -3.29 22.12 -1.47
C ASP A 192 -3.27 20.60 -1.59
N LYS A 193 -4.28 19.90 -1.08
CA LYS A 193 -4.40 18.43 -1.20
C LYS A 193 -4.60 17.99 -2.66
N VAL A 194 -5.49 18.65 -3.41
CA VAL A 194 -5.72 18.36 -4.83
C VAL A 194 -4.43 18.61 -5.62
N ILE A 195 -3.80 19.77 -5.42
CA ILE A 195 -2.55 20.15 -6.08
C ILE A 195 -1.46 19.13 -5.77
N HIS A 196 -1.27 18.79 -4.49
CA HIS A 196 -0.28 17.83 -4.06
C HIS A 196 -0.52 16.46 -4.70
N LYS A 197 -1.76 15.96 -4.70
CA LYS A 197 -2.05 14.62 -5.24
C LYS A 197 -1.90 14.56 -6.76
N VAL A 198 -2.37 15.58 -7.48
CA VAL A 198 -2.22 15.68 -8.94
C VAL A 198 -0.73 15.76 -9.31
N THR A 199 0.04 16.59 -8.60
CA THR A 199 1.49 16.71 -8.84
C THR A 199 2.27 15.48 -8.42
N GLU A 200 1.89 14.78 -7.34
CA GLU A 200 2.55 13.54 -6.90
C GLU A 200 2.41 12.43 -7.96
N VAL A 201 1.20 12.22 -8.48
CA VAL A 201 0.89 11.06 -9.33
C VAL A 201 1.28 11.28 -10.80
N ARG A 202 1.28 12.52 -11.30
CA ARG A 202 1.51 12.82 -12.74
C ARG A 202 2.42 14.04 -12.98
N ARG A 203 3.57 14.14 -12.30
CA ARG A 203 4.59 15.20 -12.52
C ARG A 203 4.97 15.45 -13.98
N GLU A 204 4.86 14.44 -14.82
CA GLU A 204 5.31 14.48 -16.22
C GLU A 204 4.26 15.05 -17.19
N LEU A 205 2.97 14.95 -16.85
CA LEU A 205 1.86 15.28 -17.76
C LEU A 205 0.95 16.41 -17.25
N MET A 206 1.08 16.80 -15.99
CA MET A 206 0.35 17.93 -15.43
C MET A 206 1.30 18.84 -14.66
N ASN A 207 1.33 20.11 -15.05
CA ASN A 207 2.00 21.17 -14.32
C ASN A 207 0.94 22.10 -13.75
N ILE A 208 0.96 22.32 -12.44
CA ILE A 208 0.09 23.32 -11.83
C ILE A 208 0.85 24.64 -11.83
N VAL A 209 0.31 25.62 -12.56
CA VAL A 209 0.93 26.93 -12.75
C VAL A 209 0.17 27.99 -11.97
N THR A 210 0.91 28.96 -11.43
CA THR A 210 0.28 30.06 -10.69
C THR A 210 -0.45 31.02 -11.63
N GLU A 211 -1.44 31.77 -11.15
CA GLU A 211 -2.18 32.75 -11.98
C GLU A 211 -1.28 33.79 -12.65
N ARG A 212 -0.05 34.01 -12.14
CA ARG A 212 0.94 34.93 -12.72
C ARG A 212 1.63 34.37 -13.98
N GLU A 213 1.53 33.06 -14.24
CA GLU A 213 2.14 32.37 -15.38
C GLU A 213 1.14 32.11 -16.53
N GLN A 214 0.10 32.94 -16.62
CA GLN A 214 -1.04 32.85 -17.55
C GLN A 214 -0.68 32.52 -19.01
N LYS A 215 0.48 32.94 -19.51
CA LYS A 215 0.91 32.70 -20.90
C LYS A 215 1.17 31.23 -21.26
N LYS A 216 1.22 30.32 -20.27
CA LYS A 216 1.47 28.89 -20.49
C LYS A 216 0.24 28.00 -20.23
N VAL A 217 -0.87 28.56 -19.74
CA VAL A 217 -2.04 27.80 -19.27
C VAL A 217 -2.83 27.27 -20.46
N ASN A 218 -3.08 25.96 -20.48
CA ASN A 218 -3.91 25.33 -21.51
C ASN A 218 -5.13 24.59 -20.92
N ALA A 219 -5.26 24.54 -19.59
CA ALA A 219 -6.47 24.05 -18.91
C ALA A 219 -6.72 24.78 -17.59
N LYS A 220 -7.99 24.81 -17.15
CA LYS A 220 -8.42 25.44 -15.89
C LYS A 220 -9.19 24.43 -15.05
N LEU A 221 -8.74 24.16 -13.83
CA LEU A 221 -9.48 23.41 -12.83
C LEU A 221 -10.20 24.40 -11.91
N THR A 222 -11.52 24.40 -11.91
CA THR A 222 -12.35 25.18 -10.99
C THR A 222 -12.92 24.22 -9.95
N ILE A 223 -12.82 24.55 -8.66
CA ILE A 223 -13.46 23.80 -7.58
C ILE A 223 -14.30 24.79 -6.76
N ALA A 224 -15.55 24.43 -6.48
CA ALA A 224 -16.49 25.25 -5.73
C ALA A 224 -16.99 24.46 -4.52
N LEU A 225 -16.98 25.11 -3.35
CA LEU A 225 -17.68 24.62 -2.17
C LEU A 225 -19.17 24.93 -2.33
N GLU A 226 -19.99 23.89 -2.43
CA GLU A 226 -21.43 24.04 -2.53
C GLU A 226 -22.07 24.09 -1.15
N ASP A 227 -21.66 23.18 -0.27
CA ASP A 227 -22.36 22.99 1.00
C ASP A 227 -21.48 22.36 2.09
N ILE A 228 -21.81 22.69 3.34
CA ILE A 228 -21.24 22.10 4.55
C ILE A 228 -22.37 21.82 5.52
N HIS A 229 -22.49 20.56 5.95
CA HIS A 229 -23.40 20.17 7.01
C HIS A 229 -22.61 19.62 8.18
N LEU A 230 -22.74 20.28 9.33
CA LEU A 230 -22.22 19.82 10.61
C LEU A 230 -23.41 19.36 11.46
N VAL A 231 -23.31 18.16 12.01
CA VAL A 231 -24.34 17.58 12.86
C VAL A 231 -23.69 17.11 14.14
N ASP A 232 -24.30 17.49 15.25
CA ASP A 232 -24.04 16.94 16.56
C ASP A 232 -25.39 16.57 17.16
N THR A 233 -25.57 15.30 17.47
CA THR A 233 -26.85 14.79 17.96
C THR A 233 -27.05 15.02 19.46
N ASP A 234 -26.07 15.59 20.16
CA ASP A 234 -25.97 15.65 21.62
C ASP A 234 -26.05 14.25 22.27
N TRP A 235 -25.87 14.18 23.58
CA TRP A 235 -26.08 12.94 24.32
C TRP A 235 -27.57 12.62 24.42
N LYS A 236 -27.98 11.52 23.79
CA LYS A 236 -29.36 11.03 23.81
C LYS A 236 -29.45 9.71 24.55
N LEU A 237 -30.47 9.58 25.38
CA LEU A 237 -30.83 8.31 25.99
C LEU A 237 -31.30 7.35 24.90
N VAL A 238 -30.59 6.24 24.73
CA VAL A 238 -30.88 5.20 23.72
C VAL A 238 -31.61 4.02 24.34
N ASP A 239 -31.20 3.62 25.54
CA ASP A 239 -31.82 2.51 26.26
C ASP A 239 -31.79 2.75 27.78
N LYS A 240 -32.73 2.16 28.51
CA LYS A 240 -32.73 2.10 29.96
C LYS A 240 -33.44 0.86 30.45
N GLY A 241 -32.98 0.33 31.57
CA GLY A 241 -33.60 -0.86 32.15
C GLY A 241 -33.09 -1.20 33.54
N VAL A 242 -33.46 -2.39 33.98
CA VAL A 242 -32.99 -2.98 35.23
C VAL A 242 -32.37 -4.33 34.90
N ALA A 243 -31.10 -4.51 35.27
CA ALA A 243 -30.44 -5.79 35.26
C ALA A 243 -30.63 -6.47 36.61
N THR A 244 -31.00 -7.75 36.60
CA THR A 244 -31.07 -8.59 37.80
C THR A 244 -30.17 -9.79 37.62
N ALA A 245 -29.44 -10.17 38.66
CA ALA A 245 -28.57 -11.34 38.64
C ALA A 245 -28.64 -12.10 39.97
N GLN A 246 -28.44 -13.41 39.89
CA GLN A 246 -28.16 -14.25 41.06
C GLN A 246 -26.65 -14.31 41.24
N VAL A 247 -26.14 -13.78 42.34
CA VAL A 247 -24.70 -13.74 42.64
C VAL A 247 -24.41 -14.52 43.92
N PRO A 248 -23.24 -15.15 44.06
CA PRO A 248 -22.87 -15.83 45.30
C PRO A 248 -22.87 -14.83 46.46
N LYS A 249 -23.50 -15.23 47.57
CA LYS A 249 -23.48 -14.45 48.80
C LYS A 249 -22.14 -14.69 49.50
N TYR A 250 -21.44 -13.62 49.86
CA TYR A 250 -20.17 -13.69 50.57
C TYR A 250 -20.33 -13.30 52.03
N ASP A 251 -19.53 -13.90 52.91
CA ASP A 251 -19.45 -13.49 54.30
C ASP A 251 -18.55 -12.25 54.49
N LYS A 252 -18.37 -11.80 55.73
CA LYS A 252 -17.51 -10.66 56.09
C LYS A 252 -16.03 -10.84 55.74
N PHE A 253 -15.61 -12.04 55.33
CA PHE A 253 -14.25 -12.38 54.92
C PHE A 253 -14.15 -12.68 53.42
N MET A 254 -15.16 -12.32 52.62
CA MET A 254 -15.22 -12.58 51.18
C MET A 254 -15.17 -14.07 50.82
N GLN A 255 -15.68 -14.94 51.70
CA GLN A 255 -15.82 -16.37 51.41
C GLN A 255 -17.25 -16.70 50.97
N PRO A 256 -17.46 -17.55 49.93
CA PRO A 256 -18.79 -17.96 49.51
C PRO A 256 -19.54 -18.64 50.65
N MET A 257 -20.69 -18.08 51.03
CA MET A 257 -21.56 -18.69 52.05
C MET A 257 -22.14 -19.99 51.52
N LYS A 258 -22.17 -21.00 52.38
CA LYS A 258 -22.76 -22.32 52.09
C LYS A 258 -23.96 -22.59 52.97
N ASP A 259 -24.95 -23.28 52.45
CA ASP A 259 -26.10 -23.77 53.21
C ASP A 259 -25.70 -24.96 54.11
N ALA A 260 -26.67 -25.47 54.90
CA ALA A 260 -26.45 -26.62 55.77
C ALA A 260 -26.05 -27.92 55.04
N ARG A 261 -26.18 -27.96 53.71
CA ARG A 261 -25.81 -29.09 52.83
C ARG A 261 -24.48 -28.86 52.11
N GLY A 262 -23.82 -27.72 52.35
CA GLY A 262 -22.56 -27.35 51.73
C GLY A 262 -22.69 -26.73 50.32
N LEU A 263 -23.90 -26.39 49.88
CA LEU A 263 -24.16 -25.76 48.57
C LEU A 263 -24.02 -24.23 48.65
N PRO A 264 -23.56 -23.55 47.58
CA PRO A 264 -23.44 -22.10 47.59
C PRO A 264 -24.79 -21.42 47.75
N ILE A 265 -24.86 -20.41 48.61
CA ILE A 265 -26.03 -19.53 48.76
C ILE A 265 -25.89 -18.39 47.74
N PHE A 266 -26.96 -18.14 47.00
CA PHE A 266 -27.05 -17.02 46.06
C PHE A 266 -27.98 -15.93 46.63
N GLU A 267 -27.69 -14.68 46.27
CA GLU A 267 -28.56 -13.54 46.50
C GLU A 267 -28.95 -12.88 45.18
N THR A 268 -30.20 -12.41 45.11
CA THR A 268 -30.67 -11.62 43.96
C THR A 268 -30.19 -10.19 44.13
N VAL A 269 -29.39 -9.70 43.19
CA VAL A 269 -28.94 -8.31 43.13
C VAL A 269 -29.54 -7.63 41.91
N SER A 270 -29.69 -6.31 41.96
CA SER A 270 -30.24 -5.52 40.87
C SER A 270 -29.51 -4.20 40.69
N ALA A 271 -29.41 -3.76 39.44
CA ALA A 271 -28.92 -2.44 39.06
C ALA A 271 -29.82 -1.85 37.98
N SER A 272 -30.20 -0.58 38.15
CA SER A 272 -30.80 0.20 37.07
C SER A 272 -29.69 0.76 36.20
N TYR A 273 -29.89 0.76 34.89
CA TYR A 273 -28.92 1.28 33.92
C TYR A 273 -29.60 2.20 32.90
N ALA A 274 -28.83 3.14 32.36
CA ALA A 274 -29.21 4.02 31.26
C ALA A 274 -28.04 4.12 30.29
N ILE A 275 -28.29 3.93 28.99
CA ILE A 275 -27.30 4.00 27.92
C ILE A 275 -27.53 5.28 27.14
N TYR A 276 -26.49 6.09 27.01
CA TYR A 276 -26.49 7.31 26.23
C TYR A 276 -25.58 7.14 25.03
N ALA A 277 -25.98 7.71 23.90
CA ALA A 277 -25.13 7.80 22.71
C ALA A 277 -25.13 9.22 22.16
N ARG A 278 -24.00 9.60 21.57
CA ARG A 278 -23.82 10.83 20.81
C ARG A 278 -23.11 10.50 19.52
N GLU A 279 -23.60 11.10 18.46
CA GLU A 279 -23.06 10.99 17.11
C GLU A 279 -22.76 12.39 16.59
N THR A 280 -21.53 12.58 16.14
CA THR A 280 -21.09 13.77 15.41
C THR A 280 -20.84 13.39 13.96
N SER A 281 -21.17 14.28 13.04
CA SER A 281 -20.82 14.09 11.63
C SER A 281 -20.58 15.41 10.92
N ALA A 282 -19.77 15.35 9.87
CA ALA A 282 -19.51 16.45 8.97
C ALA A 282 -19.62 15.96 7.53
N THR A 283 -20.37 16.70 6.72
CA THR A 283 -20.50 16.47 5.28
C THR A 283 -20.03 17.68 4.52
N VAL A 284 -19.17 17.47 3.53
CA VAL A 284 -18.74 18.49 2.58
C VAL A 284 -19.21 18.11 1.18
N VAL A 285 -19.71 19.10 0.45
CA VAL A 285 -20.12 18.96 -0.94
C VAL A 285 -19.30 19.93 -1.79
N LEU A 286 -18.52 19.38 -2.71
CA LEU A 286 -17.71 20.15 -3.66
C LEU A 286 -18.15 19.83 -5.09
N SER A 287 -18.29 20.82 -5.93
CA SER A 287 -18.29 20.63 -7.39
C SER A 287 -16.97 21.05 -7.97
N PHE A 288 -16.59 20.42 -9.08
CA PHE A 288 -15.38 20.78 -9.80
C PHE A 288 -15.57 20.63 -11.30
N ALA A 289 -14.83 21.43 -12.05
CA ALA A 289 -14.80 21.41 -13.50
C ALA A 289 -13.38 21.60 -14.03
N VAL A 290 -13.03 20.88 -15.09
CA VAL A 290 -11.79 21.07 -15.85
C VAL A 290 -12.17 21.56 -17.23
N ASP A 291 -11.75 22.77 -17.59
CA ASP A 291 -12.00 23.38 -18.90
C ASP A 291 -10.73 23.41 -19.74
N ASP A 292 -10.82 23.05 -21.03
CA ASP A 292 -9.75 23.22 -22.01
C ASP A 292 -9.77 24.65 -22.54
N LEU A 293 -8.70 25.42 -22.28
CA LEU A 293 -8.61 26.81 -22.71
C LEU A 293 -8.17 26.97 -24.17
N VAL A 294 -7.59 25.93 -24.78
CA VAL A 294 -7.19 25.90 -26.19
C VAL A 294 -8.41 25.63 -27.08
N GLY A 295 -9.34 24.81 -26.60
CA GLY A 295 -10.55 24.40 -27.32
C GLY A 295 -11.71 25.39 -27.35
N ARG A 296 -11.50 26.70 -27.05
CA ARG A 296 -12.55 27.71 -26.81
C ARG A 296 -13.34 27.55 -25.49
N GLY A 297 -12.75 26.93 -24.47
CA GLY A 297 -13.37 26.80 -23.14
C GLY A 297 -14.30 25.61 -22.99
N THR A 298 -14.10 24.55 -23.77
CA THR A 298 -14.89 23.32 -23.65
C THR A 298 -14.61 22.64 -22.31
N THR A 299 -15.66 22.32 -21.56
CA THR A 299 -15.52 21.54 -20.31
C THR A 299 -15.16 20.09 -20.64
N ILE A 300 -13.98 19.67 -20.17
CA ILE A 300 -13.46 18.29 -20.28
C ILE A 300 -14.16 17.39 -19.26
N LEU A 301 -14.34 17.90 -18.05
CA LEU A 301 -14.93 17.20 -16.93
C LEU A 301 -15.68 18.19 -16.06
N ALA A 302 -16.89 17.84 -15.62
CA ALA A 302 -17.58 18.50 -14.53
C ALA A 302 -18.25 17.43 -13.68
N ASP A 303 -18.03 17.46 -12.38
CA ASP A 303 -18.56 16.45 -11.46
C ASP A 303 -18.70 17.03 -10.04
N ARG A 304 -19.35 16.27 -9.15
CA ARG A 304 -19.69 16.64 -7.79
C ARG A 304 -19.28 15.54 -6.83
N VAL A 305 -18.54 15.92 -5.79
CA VAL A 305 -18.06 15.03 -4.72
C VAL A 305 -18.75 15.38 -3.41
N THR A 306 -19.42 14.40 -2.84
CA THR A 306 -19.95 14.46 -1.47
C THR A 306 -19.13 13.52 -0.58
N ARG A 307 -18.63 14.02 0.54
CA ARG A 307 -17.90 13.23 1.54
C ARG A 307 -18.45 13.50 2.93
N THR A 308 -18.69 12.42 3.66
CA THR A 308 -19.22 12.44 5.02
C THR A 308 -18.28 11.67 5.93
N LYS A 309 -17.98 12.25 7.10
CA LYS A 309 -17.29 11.60 8.21
C LYS A 309 -18.18 11.62 9.43
N THR A 310 -18.19 10.50 10.15
CA THR A 310 -19.06 10.29 11.31
C THR A 310 -18.23 9.69 12.42
N ASP A 311 -18.48 10.11 13.65
CA ASP A 311 -17.91 9.54 14.86
C ASP A 311 -19.01 9.32 15.90
N ARG A 312 -18.85 8.27 16.71
CA ARG A 312 -19.87 7.81 17.64
C ARG A 312 -19.25 7.44 18.96
N ALA A 313 -19.89 7.89 20.03
CA ALA A 313 -19.58 7.46 21.38
C ALA A 313 -20.84 7.01 22.10
N SER A 314 -20.67 6.08 23.03
CA SER A 314 -21.70 5.72 23.99
C SER A 314 -21.09 5.66 25.38
N PHE A 315 -21.92 5.88 26.40
CA PHE A 315 -21.60 5.51 27.78
C PHE A 315 -22.86 4.97 28.45
N TYR A 316 -22.68 4.30 29.58
CA TYR A 316 -23.80 3.93 30.43
C TYR A 316 -23.61 4.50 31.84
N GLU A 317 -24.72 4.87 32.46
CA GLU A 317 -24.83 5.18 33.88
C GLU A 317 -25.56 4.04 34.57
N PHE A 318 -25.21 3.78 35.83
CA PHE A 318 -25.95 2.80 36.62
C PHE A 318 -26.08 3.20 38.09
N SER A 319 -27.11 2.65 38.73
CA SER A 319 -27.34 2.77 40.16
C SER A 319 -27.78 1.42 40.72
N GLY A 320 -27.25 1.01 41.87
CA GLY A 320 -27.51 -0.30 42.48
C GLY A 320 -26.25 -1.15 42.54
N ASP A 321 -26.40 -2.47 42.48
CA ASP A 321 -25.29 -3.41 42.63
C ASP A 321 -24.67 -3.75 41.26
N GLU A 322 -23.44 -3.27 41.02
CA GLU A 322 -22.70 -3.47 39.76
C GLU A 322 -22.55 -4.94 39.36
N ARG A 323 -22.59 -5.88 40.32
CA ARG A 323 -22.53 -7.31 40.02
C ARG A 323 -23.72 -7.77 39.17
N ALA A 324 -24.84 -7.05 39.19
CA ALA A 324 -25.97 -7.30 38.31
C ALA A 324 -25.64 -7.02 36.83
N LEU A 325 -24.70 -6.10 36.54
CA LEU A 325 -24.28 -5.72 35.19
C LEU A 325 -23.14 -6.60 34.65
N ALA A 326 -22.36 -7.24 35.52
CA ALA A 326 -21.30 -8.17 35.12
C ALA A 326 -21.83 -9.34 34.26
N MET A 327 -23.11 -9.68 34.41
CA MET A 327 -23.81 -10.72 33.63
C MET A 327 -24.45 -10.17 32.33
N ARG A 328 -24.31 -8.87 32.04
CA ARG A 328 -24.83 -8.18 30.86
C ARG A 328 -23.69 -7.48 30.09
N PRO A 329 -22.86 -8.26 29.36
CA PRO A 329 -21.75 -7.71 28.58
C PRO A 329 -22.23 -6.74 27.49
N ASP A 330 -23.46 -6.90 26.99
CA ASP A 330 -24.10 -6.00 26.04
C ASP A 330 -24.25 -4.57 26.59
N ILE A 331 -24.51 -4.40 27.90
CA ILE A 331 -24.62 -3.08 28.54
C ILE A 331 -23.22 -2.53 28.82
N THR A 332 -22.34 -3.34 29.41
CA THR A 332 -21.03 -2.89 29.88
C THR A 332 -20.08 -2.55 28.74
N GLN A 333 -20.23 -3.16 27.55
CA GLN A 333 -19.51 -2.77 26.33
C GLN A 333 -19.70 -1.29 25.98
N HIS A 334 -20.89 -0.71 26.23
CA HIS A 334 -21.14 0.70 25.97
C HIS A 334 -20.32 1.65 26.85
N GLY A 335 -19.80 1.23 28.00
CA GLY A 335 -19.01 2.08 28.90
C GLY A 335 -17.50 1.97 28.73
N THR A 336 -17.04 1.16 27.76
CA THR A 336 -15.61 0.95 27.50
C THR A 336 -14.96 2.07 26.67
N ASN A 337 -15.75 2.98 26.09
CA ASN A 337 -15.26 4.05 25.22
C ASN A 337 -15.87 5.41 25.63
N GLN A 338 -15.54 5.87 26.85
CA GLN A 338 -16.09 7.10 27.46
C GLN A 338 -15.53 8.40 26.89
N MET A 339 -14.70 8.35 25.85
CA MET A 339 -14.24 9.58 25.21
C MET A 339 -15.40 10.20 24.43
N PRO A 340 -15.63 11.53 24.54
CA PRO A 340 -16.60 12.19 23.69
C PRO A 340 -16.21 11.97 22.22
N PRO A 341 -17.20 11.85 21.31
CA PRO A 341 -16.89 11.72 19.89
C PRO A 341 -16.16 12.99 19.43
N ARG A 342 -15.37 12.88 18.36
CA ARG A 342 -14.64 14.01 17.80
C ARG A 342 -15.59 15.14 17.41
N GLN A 343 -15.10 16.37 17.46
CA GLN A 343 -15.93 17.53 17.10
C GLN A 343 -16.25 17.50 15.60
N PRO A 344 -17.45 17.97 15.18
CA PRO A 344 -17.80 18.05 13.76
C PRO A 344 -16.77 18.81 12.92
N GLU A 345 -16.08 19.81 13.47
CA GLU A 345 -15.03 20.57 12.79
C GLU A 345 -13.80 19.71 12.46
N ASP A 346 -13.41 18.80 13.35
CA ASP A 346 -12.32 17.85 13.10
C ASP A 346 -12.70 16.86 12.00
N LEU A 347 -13.96 16.40 12.02
CA LEU A 347 -14.52 15.53 11.00
C LEU A 347 -14.64 16.23 9.64
N LEU A 348 -14.92 17.54 9.64
CA LEU A 348 -15.00 18.36 8.43
C LEU A 348 -13.66 18.44 7.72
N GLU A 349 -12.57 18.56 8.48
CA GLU A 349 -11.22 18.56 7.92
C GLU A 349 -10.93 17.22 7.20
N GLU A 350 -11.23 16.09 7.85
CA GLU A 350 -11.06 14.76 7.22
C GLU A 350 -11.94 14.58 5.99
N ALA A 351 -13.22 14.95 6.07
CA ALA A 351 -14.16 14.87 4.94
C ALA A 351 -13.66 15.69 3.74
N SER A 352 -13.07 16.86 4.02
CA SER A 352 -12.53 17.77 3.01
C SER A 352 -11.25 17.24 2.37
N MET A 353 -10.36 16.61 3.14
CA MET A 353 -9.15 15.97 2.63
C MET A 353 -9.49 14.76 1.74
N ASP A 354 -10.51 13.99 2.12
CA ASP A 354 -11.03 12.88 1.29
C ASP A 354 -11.69 13.41 0.02
N ALA A 355 -12.40 14.53 0.09
CA ALA A 355 -13.01 15.15 -1.08
C ALA A 355 -11.94 15.65 -2.06
N GLY A 356 -10.89 16.30 -1.55
CA GLY A 356 -9.73 16.71 -2.35
C GLY A 356 -9.03 15.53 -3.03
N THR A 357 -8.90 14.40 -2.34
CA THR A 357 -8.33 13.18 -2.92
C THR A 357 -9.20 12.64 -4.05
N ALA A 358 -10.52 12.57 -3.85
CA ALA A 358 -11.46 12.09 -4.87
C ALA A 358 -11.49 13.00 -6.11
N ILE A 359 -11.44 14.32 -5.93
CA ILE A 359 -11.33 15.28 -7.05
C ILE A 359 -10.04 15.04 -7.83
N ALA A 360 -8.91 14.88 -7.14
CA ALA A 360 -7.63 14.61 -7.79
C ALA A 360 -7.68 13.31 -8.62
N GLU A 361 -8.22 12.23 -8.06
CA GLU A 361 -8.38 10.95 -8.78
C GLU A 361 -9.28 11.09 -10.01
N ALA A 362 -10.40 11.79 -9.89
CA ALA A 362 -11.31 12.03 -11.00
C ALA A 362 -10.64 12.84 -12.12
N VAL A 363 -9.94 13.92 -11.78
CA VAL A 363 -9.15 14.72 -12.73
C VAL A 363 -8.08 13.86 -13.41
N LEU A 364 -7.32 13.09 -12.63
CA LEU A 364 -6.27 12.21 -13.15
C LEU A 364 -6.80 11.14 -14.09
N SER A 365 -8.00 10.61 -13.86
CA SER A 365 -8.63 9.58 -14.68
C SER A 365 -9.18 10.10 -16.02
N LYS A 366 -9.52 11.38 -16.11
CA LYS A 366 -10.21 11.99 -17.27
C LYS A 366 -9.32 12.89 -18.12
N VAL A 367 -8.23 13.40 -17.55
CA VAL A 367 -7.18 14.08 -18.33
C VAL A 367 -6.30 13.06 -19.09
N GLU A 368 -6.55 11.76 -18.94
CA GLU A 368 -6.02 10.71 -19.82
C GLU A 368 -6.70 10.78 -21.19
N TYR A 369 -6.09 11.48 -22.14
CA TYR A 369 -6.43 11.40 -23.57
C TYR A 369 -5.76 10.20 -24.23
#